data_AF-A0A2V7F953-F1
#
_entry.id   AF-A0A2V7F953-F1
#
_cell.length_a   1.000
_cell.length_b   1.000
_cell.length_c   1.000
_cell.angle_alpha   90.00
_cell.angle_beta   90.00
_cell.angle_gamma   90.00
#
_symmetry.space_group_name_H-M   'P 1'
#
loop_
_entity.id
_entity.type
_entity.pdbx_description
1 polymer ?
#
loop_
_entity_poly.entity_id
_entity_poly.type
_entity_poly.pdbx_seq_one_letter_code
_entity_poly.pdbx_strand_id
1 'polypeptide(L)'
;MGASILPIAAARAQRTAAGQVPQFQVDPWWPKPLPNQWLMGQASGVAVDRQDHIWVIQRPRTLTEDERGATLSPPRSLCCAPAPPVLEFDADGNLLQAWGGQGQGYDWPLNEHGIYVDAQ
;
A
#
# COMPACT_ATOMS: atom_id res chain seq x y z
N MET A 1 -41.63 -39.40 45.63
CA MET A 1 -42.27 -38.79 44.44
C MET A 1 -41.74 -37.38 44.32
N GLY A 2 -41.11 -37.02 43.20
CA GLY A 2 -40.62 -35.66 42.97
C GLY A 2 -39.54 -35.62 41.89
N ALA A 3 -39.94 -35.68 40.62
CA ALA A 3 -39.04 -35.42 39.50
C ALA A 3 -39.08 -33.92 39.18
N SER A 4 -37.94 -33.23 39.29
CA SER A 4 -37.78 -31.87 38.79
C SER A 4 -37.26 -31.91 37.37
N ILE A 5 -38.04 -31.38 36.43
CA ILE A 5 -37.67 -31.25 35.02
C ILE A 5 -37.22 -29.79 34.82
N LEU A 6 -35.94 -29.58 34.52
CA LEU A 6 -35.41 -28.28 34.14
C LEU A 6 -35.81 -27.97 32.69
N PRO A 7 -36.27 -26.75 32.36
CA PRO A 7 -36.59 -26.40 30.99
C PRO A 7 -35.30 -26.16 30.21
N ILE A 8 -35.20 -26.77 29.02
CA ILE A 8 -34.13 -26.45 28.07
C ILE A 8 -34.52 -25.13 27.40
N ALA A 9 -33.77 -24.07 27.68
CA ALA A 9 -33.90 -22.81 26.96
C ALA A 9 -33.40 -23.02 25.52
N ALA A 10 -34.28 -22.77 24.54
CA ALA A 10 -33.91 -22.82 23.13
C ALA A 10 -32.97 -21.64 22.81
N ALA A 11 -31.75 -21.95 22.38
CA ALA A 11 -30.82 -20.96 21.86
C ALA A 11 -31.39 -20.32 20.58
N ARG A 12 -31.60 -19.00 20.58
CA ARG A 12 -31.86 -18.24 19.36
C ARG A 12 -30.56 -18.17 18.56
N ALA A 13 -30.50 -18.86 17.42
CA ALA A 13 -29.45 -18.64 16.44
C ALA A 13 -29.55 -17.20 15.93
N GLN A 14 -28.52 -16.40 16.20
CA GLN A 14 -28.36 -15.10 15.58
C GLN A 14 -28.20 -15.36 14.08
N ARG A 15 -29.21 -15.01 13.28
CA ARG A 15 -29.04 -14.96 11.82
C ARG A 15 -28.02 -13.85 11.57
N THR A 16 -26.79 -14.23 11.23
CA THR A 16 -25.89 -13.31 10.55
C THR A 16 -26.65 -12.83 9.33
N ALA A 17 -27.00 -11.54 9.26
CA ALA A 17 -27.37 -10.95 7.99
C ALA A 17 -26.28 -11.40 7.01
N ALA A 18 -26.67 -12.06 5.93
CA ALA A 18 -25.75 -12.33 4.83
C ALA A 18 -25.35 -10.94 4.31
N GLY A 19 -24.33 -10.36 4.94
CA GLY A 19 -23.83 -9.03 4.63
C GLY A 19 -23.49 -9.02 3.15
N GLN A 20 -23.98 -8.02 2.44
CA GLN A 20 -23.58 -7.83 1.04
C GLN A 20 -22.06 -7.88 0.97
N VAL A 21 -21.53 -8.81 0.18
CA VAL A 21 -20.09 -8.97 0.00
C VAL A 21 -19.58 -7.71 -0.73
N PRO A 22 -18.50 -7.06 -0.26
CA PRO A 22 -17.92 -5.93 -0.95
C PRO A 22 -17.66 -6.27 -2.42
N GLN A 23 -18.12 -5.42 -3.32
CA GLN A 23 -17.81 -5.50 -4.74
C GLN A 23 -16.65 -4.56 -5.02
N PHE A 24 -15.65 -5.04 -5.76
CA PHE A 24 -14.47 -4.26 -6.13
C PHE A 24 -14.49 -3.98 -7.62
N GLN A 25 -14.06 -2.78 -7.99
CA GLN A 25 -13.84 -2.38 -9.37
C GLN A 25 -12.42 -1.83 -9.50
N VAL A 26 -11.82 -2.03 -10.67
CA VAL A 26 -10.50 -1.47 -10.97
C VAL A 26 -10.65 0.04 -11.19
N ASP A 27 -9.82 0.82 -10.51
CA ASP A 27 -9.58 2.21 -10.87
C ASP A 27 -8.31 2.29 -11.75
N PRO A 28 -8.44 2.53 -13.08
CA PRO A 28 -7.29 2.61 -13.97
C PRO A 28 -6.53 3.94 -13.88
N TRP A 29 -7.05 4.93 -13.15
CA TRP A 29 -6.46 6.27 -13.05
C TRP A 29 -5.75 6.52 -11.72
N TRP A 30 -5.73 5.51 -10.84
CA TRP A 30 -5.02 5.54 -9.57
C TRP A 30 -3.71 4.73 -9.64
N PRO A 31 -2.59 5.23 -9.08
CA PRO A 31 -2.40 6.60 -8.59
C PRO A 31 -2.26 7.57 -9.78
N LYS A 32 -2.37 8.88 -9.51
CA LYS A 32 -2.08 9.90 -10.53
C LYS A 32 -0.61 9.85 -10.93
N PRO A 33 -0.25 10.37 -12.13
CA PRO A 33 1.15 10.43 -12.57
C PRO A 33 2.05 11.09 -11.52
N LEU A 34 3.16 10.42 -11.19
CA LEU A 34 4.10 10.94 -10.20
C LEU A 34 4.83 12.18 -10.73
N PRO A 35 5.17 13.14 -9.85
CA PRO A 35 6.01 14.27 -10.23
C PRO A 35 7.43 13.80 -10.57
N ASN A 36 8.25 14.70 -11.12
CA ASN A 36 9.68 14.49 -11.35
C ASN A 36 10.03 13.33 -12.30
N GLN A 37 9.09 12.95 -13.19
CA GLN A 37 9.26 11.84 -14.13
C GLN A 37 9.59 10.52 -13.41
N TRP A 38 9.01 10.36 -12.23
CA TRP A 38 9.23 9.19 -11.40
C TRP A 38 8.45 7.98 -11.90
N LEU A 39 9.09 6.83 -11.73
CA LEU A 39 8.49 5.53 -11.92
C LEU A 39 8.64 4.72 -10.63
N MET A 40 7.58 3.96 -10.29
CA MET A 40 7.62 3.01 -9.19
C MET A 40 8.25 1.70 -9.65
N GLY A 41 9.10 1.12 -8.81
CA GLY A 41 9.46 -0.29 -8.90
C GLY A 41 8.36 -1.19 -8.35
N GLN A 42 8.74 -2.39 -7.90
CA GLN A 42 7.82 -3.32 -7.29
C GLN A 42 7.26 -2.74 -5.99
N ALA A 43 5.93 -2.61 -5.90
CA ALA A 43 5.25 -2.32 -4.64
C ALA A 43 5.36 -3.55 -3.73
N SER A 44 6.05 -3.41 -2.60
CA SER A 44 6.31 -4.49 -1.65
C SER A 44 5.29 -4.54 -0.51
N GLY A 45 4.67 -3.41 -0.18
CA GLY A 45 3.61 -3.34 0.81
C GLY A 45 2.77 -2.09 0.66
N VAL A 46 1.55 -2.15 1.19
CA VAL A 46 0.61 -1.04 1.24
C VAL A 46 -0.02 -1.01 2.63
N ALA A 47 -0.22 0.18 3.18
CA ALA A 47 -1.00 0.43 4.39
C ALA A 47 -1.92 1.63 4.18
N VAL A 48 -3.02 1.68 4.93
CA VAL A 48 -3.95 2.82 4.94
C VAL A 48 -4.06 3.34 6.37
N ASP A 49 -3.90 4.64 6.56
CA ASP A 49 -3.99 5.26 7.89
C ASP A 49 -5.42 5.76 8.20
N ARG A 50 -5.59 6.49 9.31
CA ARG A 50 -6.91 6.96 9.76
C ARG A 50 -7.45 8.14 8.95
N GLN A 51 -6.60 8.77 8.14
CA GLN A 51 -6.94 9.89 7.28
C GLN A 51 -7.28 9.41 5.87
N ASP A 52 -7.41 8.09 5.66
CA ASP A 52 -7.55 7.45 4.36
C ASP A 52 -6.36 7.75 3.42
N HIS A 53 -5.18 8.03 3.97
CA HIS A 53 -3.97 8.11 3.17
C HIS A 53 -3.40 6.71 2.93
N ILE A 54 -2.97 6.48 1.69
CA ILE A 54 -2.44 5.22 1.22
C ILE A 54 -0.92 5.32 1.18
N TRP A 55 -0.28 4.52 2.02
CA TRP A 55 1.17 4.41 2.12
C TRP A 55 1.65 3.23 1.30
N VAL A 56 2.53 3.48 0.33
CA VAL A 56 3.15 2.44 -0.50
C VAL A 56 4.64 2.40 -0.22
N ILE A 57 5.14 1.23 0.15
CA ILE A 57 6.58 0.94 0.17
C ILE A 57 6.95 0.15 -1.07
N GLN A 58 7.82 0.71 -1.90
CA GLN A 58 8.28 0.13 -3.15
C GLN A 58 9.78 -0.09 -3.16
N ARG A 59 10.25 -0.89 -4.13
CA ARG A 59 11.65 -1.26 -4.32
C ARG A 59 12.24 -0.56 -5.55
N PRO A 60 12.88 0.62 -5.40
CA PRO A 60 13.31 1.39 -6.57
C PRO A 60 14.40 0.68 -7.40
N ARG A 61 15.13 -0.26 -6.78
CA ARG A 61 16.17 -1.07 -7.43
C ARG A 61 15.64 -2.14 -8.38
N THR A 62 14.34 -2.43 -8.38
CA THR A 62 13.77 -3.41 -9.31
C THR A 62 13.52 -2.86 -10.70
N LEU A 63 13.59 -1.53 -10.89
CA LEU A 63 13.53 -0.95 -12.23
C LEU A 63 14.74 -1.39 -13.05
N THR A 64 14.46 -1.90 -14.23
CA THR A 64 15.44 -2.22 -15.27
C THR A 64 16.15 -0.94 -15.76
N GLU A 65 17.19 -1.10 -16.58
CA GLU A 65 17.86 0.04 -17.21
C GLU A 65 16.90 0.87 -18.08
N ASP A 66 16.04 0.21 -18.84
CA ASP A 66 15.07 0.87 -19.73
C ASP A 66 14.02 1.67 -18.95
N GLU A 67 13.64 1.18 -17.77
CA GLU A 67 12.70 1.86 -16.87
C GLU A 67 13.31 3.00 -16.06
N ARG A 68 14.65 3.07 -15.97
CA ARG A 68 15.39 4.17 -15.31
C ARG A 68 16.23 5.01 -16.27
N GLY A 69 15.93 4.99 -17.57
CA GLY A 69 16.86 5.46 -18.60
C GLY A 69 17.30 6.93 -18.48
N ALA A 70 16.54 7.78 -17.78
CA ALA A 70 16.95 9.15 -17.46
C ALA A 70 18.12 9.25 -16.47
N THR A 71 18.35 8.20 -15.68
CA THR A 71 19.41 8.13 -14.65
C THR A 71 20.72 7.53 -15.17
N LEU A 72 20.72 6.99 -16.40
CA LEU A 72 21.91 6.39 -17.01
C LEU A 72 22.88 7.46 -17.51
N SER A 73 24.14 7.06 -17.76
CA SER A 73 25.18 7.92 -18.32
C SER A 73 25.81 7.26 -19.56
N PRO A 74 25.51 7.73 -20.79
CA PRO A 74 24.58 8.81 -21.11
C PRO A 74 23.10 8.43 -20.88
N PRO A 75 22.19 9.40 -20.66
CA PRO A 75 20.76 9.12 -20.56
C PRO A 75 20.23 8.49 -21.84
N ARG A 76 19.42 7.42 -21.71
CA ARG A 76 18.84 6.69 -22.86
C ARG A 76 17.41 7.12 -23.19
N SER A 77 16.76 7.87 -22.30
CA SER A 77 15.37 8.29 -22.44
C SER A 77 15.09 9.55 -21.63
N LEU A 78 14.05 10.30 -22.04
CA LEU A 78 13.64 11.55 -21.38
C LEU A 78 13.04 11.34 -19.99
N CYS A 79 12.59 10.13 -19.73
CA CYS A 79 12.15 9.61 -18.44
C CYS A 79 12.83 8.24 -18.29
N CYS A 80 12.86 7.57 -17.15
CA CYS A 80 12.26 7.93 -15.89
C CYS A 80 13.34 7.78 -14.81
N ALA A 81 13.08 8.33 -13.63
CA ALA A 81 13.89 8.08 -12.47
C ALA A 81 13.11 7.24 -11.45
N PRO A 82 13.76 6.40 -10.63
CA PRO A 82 13.07 5.70 -9.57
C PRO A 82 12.50 6.70 -8.56
N ALA A 83 11.23 6.54 -8.19
CA ALA A 83 10.67 7.27 -7.05
C ALA A 83 11.38 6.87 -5.74
N PRO A 84 11.28 7.68 -4.67
CA PRO A 84 11.70 7.25 -3.33
C PRO A 84 10.98 5.96 -2.88
N PRO A 85 11.56 5.19 -1.95
CA PRO A 85 10.96 3.93 -1.50
C PRO A 85 9.61 4.08 -0.82
N VAL A 86 9.38 5.14 -0.04
CA VAL A 86 8.09 5.39 0.62
C VAL A 86 7.34 6.49 -0.12
N LEU A 87 6.09 6.22 -0.46
CA LEU A 87 5.16 7.14 -1.11
C LEU A 87 3.87 7.19 -0.31
N GLU A 88 3.35 8.39 -0.07
CA GLU A 88 2.04 8.60 0.55
C GLU A 88 1.11 9.27 -0.45
N PHE A 89 -0.10 8.72 -0.60
CA PHE A 89 -1.13 9.23 -1.48
C PHE A 89 -2.41 9.54 -0.70
N ASP A 90 -3.20 10.50 -1.15
CA ASP A 90 -4.61 10.57 -0.74
C ASP A 90 -5.47 9.55 -1.49
N ALA A 91 -6.74 9.44 -1.10
CA ALA A 91 -7.71 8.54 -1.72
C ALA A 91 -7.91 8.78 -3.23
N ASP A 92 -7.75 10.03 -3.70
CA ASP A 92 -7.82 10.40 -5.12
C ASP A 92 -6.53 10.07 -5.89
N GLY A 93 -5.50 9.55 -5.21
CA GLY A 93 -4.22 9.16 -5.80
C GLY A 93 -3.27 10.32 -6.06
N ASN A 94 -3.47 11.49 -5.45
CA ASN A 94 -2.46 12.55 -5.44
C ASN A 94 -1.31 12.15 -4.53
N LEU A 95 -0.06 12.32 -4.98
CA LEU A 95 1.11 12.14 -4.13
C LEU A 95 1.20 13.30 -3.11
N LEU A 96 1.18 12.96 -1.82
CA LEU A 96 1.30 13.91 -0.71
C LEU A 96 2.76 14.10 -0.30
N GLN A 97 3.51 13.00 -0.16
CA GLN A 97 4.94 13.04 0.12
C GLN A 97 5.65 11.76 -0.33
N ALA A 98 6.98 11.84 -0.40
CA ALA A 98 7.84 10.73 -0.73
C ALA A 98 9.17 10.85 0.02
N TRP A 99 9.69 9.76 0.57
CA TRP A 99 10.95 9.76 1.33
C TRP A 99 11.63 8.39 1.37
N GLY A 100 12.78 8.35 2.03
CA GLY A 100 13.59 7.15 2.24
C GLY A 100 14.64 6.94 1.16
N GLY A 101 15.29 5.77 1.22
CA GLY A 101 16.39 5.41 0.33
C GLY A 101 17.76 5.68 0.95
N GLN A 102 18.81 5.37 0.20
CA GLN A 102 20.19 5.56 0.67
C GLN A 102 20.46 7.05 0.96
N GLY A 103 21.12 7.31 2.09
CA GLY A 103 21.47 8.66 2.51
C GLY A 103 22.69 8.67 3.41
N GLN A 104 23.13 9.86 3.81
CA GLN A 104 24.26 10.02 4.72
C GLN A 104 23.81 9.87 6.17
N GLY A 105 24.58 9.14 6.97
CA GLY A 105 24.36 9.04 8.42
C GLY A 105 23.36 7.97 8.88
N TYR A 106 22.89 7.09 7.98
CA TYR A 106 22.06 5.95 8.33
C TYR A 106 22.18 4.83 7.28
N ASP A 107 21.85 3.60 7.69
CA ASP A 107 21.72 2.46 6.78
C ASP A 107 20.27 2.35 6.29
N TRP A 108 20.11 2.13 4.99
CA TRP A 108 18.81 1.81 4.39
C TRP A 108 18.80 0.37 3.88
N PRO A 109 17.70 -0.39 4.03
CA PRO A 109 17.64 -1.77 3.56
C PRO A 109 17.93 -1.89 2.06
N LEU A 110 18.51 -3.02 1.66
CA LEU A 110 18.74 -3.35 0.25
C LEU A 110 17.48 -3.88 -0.45
N ASN A 111 16.50 -4.34 0.32
CA ASN A 111 15.24 -4.84 -0.19
C ASN A 111 14.11 -4.50 0.77
N GLU A 112 13.27 -3.55 0.38
CA GLU A 112 12.11 -3.11 1.13
C GLU A 112 11.06 -4.23 1.16
N HIS A 113 10.53 -4.57 2.34
CA HIS A 113 9.60 -5.70 2.48
C HIS A 113 8.17 -5.27 2.77
N GLY A 114 7.96 -4.36 3.72
CA GLY A 114 6.63 -3.93 4.13
C GLY A 114 6.65 -2.63 4.92
N ILE A 115 5.47 -2.06 5.09
CA ILE A 115 5.21 -0.83 5.83
C ILE A 115 4.01 -1.07 6.73
N TYR A 116 4.04 -0.48 7.91
CA TYR A 116 2.96 -0.54 8.88
C TYR A 116 2.75 0.87 9.44
N VAL A 117 1.49 1.28 9.55
CA VAL A 117 1.10 2.52 10.22
C VAL A 117 0.55 2.15 11.59
N ASP A 118 1.06 2.81 12.63
CA ASP A 118 0.67 2.53 13.99
C ASP A 118 -0.79 2.91 14.27
N ALA A 119 -1.38 2.17 15.21
CA ALA A 119 -2.68 2.51 15.73
C ALA A 119 -2.57 3.62 16.79
N GLN A 120 -2.69 4.90 16.38
CA GLN A 120 -2.95 6.06 17.23
C GLN A 120 -4.24 5.98 18.07
#